data_AF-A0A7K1SDC2-F1
#
_entry.id   AF-A0A7K1SDC2-F1
#
_cell.length_a   1.000
_cell.length_b   1.000
_cell.length_c   1.000
_cell.angle_alpha   90.00
_cell.angle_beta   90.00
_cell.angle_gamma   90.00
#
_symmetry.space_group_name_H-M   'P 1'
#
loop_
_entity.id
_entity.type
_entity.pdbx_description
1 polymer ?
#
loop_
_entity_poly.entity_id
_entity_poly.type
_entity_poly.pdbx_seq_one_letter_code
_entity_poly.pdbx_strand_id
1 'polypeptide(L)'
;MVISREVYFNDACPSINEVVKHVRQRTGIPASYLADKWLLTNPLNKVDIFSLYQEGDHTIVVTNDESATDLLGATLYTLIEMGGFYKDGTA
;
A
#
# COMPACT_ATOMS: atom_id res chain seq x y z
N MET A 1 10.24 -9.62 11.91
CA MET A 1 9.77 -8.37 12.54
C MET A 1 8.61 -7.81 11.71
N VAL A 2 7.65 -7.12 12.31
CA VAL A 2 6.57 -6.43 11.57
C VAL A 2 6.99 -4.99 11.34
N ILE A 3 6.83 -4.50 10.11
CA ILE A 3 7.13 -3.11 9.74
C ILE A 3 5.82 -2.41 9.42
N SER A 4 5.60 -1.24 10.02
CA SER A 4 4.48 -0.36 9.69
C SER A 4 5.01 0.96 9.15
N ARG A 5 4.42 1.44 8.05
CA ARG A 5 4.74 2.72 7.41
C ARG A 5 3.46 3.52 7.25
N GLU A 6 3.54 4.79 7.60
CA GLU A 6 2.44 5.74 7.43
C GLU A 6 2.77 6.66 6.26
N VAL A 7 1.89 6.67 5.26
CA VAL A 7 1.97 7.57 4.12
C VAL A 7 0.94 8.66 4.28
N TYR A 8 1.42 9.89 4.42
CA TYR A 8 0.61 11.08 4.65
C TYR A 8 0.32 11.82 3.36
N PHE A 9 -0.82 12.50 3.31
CA PHE A 9 -1.27 13.33 2.20
C PHE A 9 -1.65 14.71 2.74
N ASN A 10 -1.34 15.77 1.97
CA ASN A 10 -1.72 17.14 2.36
C ASN A 10 -3.24 17.36 2.22
N ASP A 11 -3.82 16.77 1.18
CA ASP A 11 -5.26 16.72 0.94
C ASP A 11 -5.80 15.33 1.30
N ALA A 12 -7.09 15.09 1.05
CA ALA A 12 -7.69 13.77 1.26
C ALA A 12 -6.88 12.69 0.51
N CYS A 13 -6.55 11.58 1.20
CA CYS A 13 -5.79 10.51 0.58
C CYS A 13 -6.64 9.78 -0.48
N PRO A 14 -5.98 9.18 -1.50
CA PRO A 14 -6.70 8.41 -2.50
C PRO A 14 -7.42 7.20 -1.88
N SER A 15 -8.53 6.79 -2.48
CA SER A 15 -9.21 5.59 -2.02
C SER A 15 -8.34 4.35 -2.23
N ILE A 16 -8.45 3.35 -1.34
CA ILE A 16 -7.68 2.09 -1.50
C ILE A 16 -7.94 1.42 -2.85
N ASN A 17 -9.18 1.48 -3.36
CA ASN A 17 -9.51 0.92 -4.68
C ASN A 17 -8.76 1.62 -5.82
N GLU A 18 -8.54 2.93 -5.71
CA GLU A 18 -7.77 3.71 -6.67
C GLU A 18 -6.29 3.31 -6.62
N VAL A 19 -5.70 3.25 -5.41
CA VAL A 19 -4.32 2.78 -5.22
C VAL A 19 -4.13 1.40 -5.86
N VAL A 20 -5.03 0.44 -5.57
CA VAL A 20 -4.98 -0.92 -6.12
C VAL A 20 -5.08 -0.94 -7.64
N LYS A 21 -5.93 -0.09 -8.22
CA LYS A 21 -6.03 0.06 -9.68
C LYS A 21 -4.70 0.52 -10.29
N HIS A 22 -4.06 1.55 -9.71
CA HIS A 22 -2.77 2.05 -10.19
C HIS A 22 -1.65 1.02 -10.04
N VAL A 23 -1.61 0.29 -8.91
CA VAL A 23 -0.64 -0.80 -8.69
C VAL A 23 -0.79 -1.90 -9.73
N ARG A 24 -2.01 -2.36 -10.02
CA ARG A 24 -2.30 -3.35 -11.07
C ARG A 24 -1.85 -2.87 -12.45
N GLN A 25 -2.15 -1.61 -12.79
CA GLN A 25 -1.78 -1.03 -14.08
C GLN A 25 -0.27 -0.93 -14.26
N ARG A 26 0.48 -0.58 -13.21
CA ARG A 26 1.95 -0.48 -13.29
C ARG A 26 2.61 -1.85 -13.39
N THR A 27 2.19 -2.80 -12.57
CA THR A 27 2.92 -4.06 -12.36
C THR A 27 2.42 -5.21 -13.22
N GLY A 28 1.17 -5.14 -13.70
CA GLY A 28 0.46 -6.29 -14.29
C GLY A 28 0.05 -7.35 -13.25
N ILE A 29 0.39 -7.16 -11.97
CA ILE A 29 -0.01 -8.09 -10.90
C ILE A 29 -1.52 -7.96 -10.67
N PRO A 30 -2.29 -9.06 -10.68
CA PRO A 30 -3.72 -9.06 -10.42
C PRO A 30 -4.04 -8.93 -8.92
N ALA A 31 -3.45 -7.94 -8.25
CA ALA A 31 -3.52 -7.75 -6.80
C ALA A 31 -4.97 -7.57 -6.33
N SER A 32 -5.42 -8.23 -5.28
CA SER A 32 -6.81 -8.13 -4.79
C SER A 32 -6.87 -7.60 -3.37
N TYR A 33 -7.73 -6.60 -3.15
CA TYR A 33 -7.94 -6.01 -1.83
C TYR A 33 -9.14 -6.65 -1.14
N LEU A 34 -8.90 -7.20 0.04
CA LEU A 34 -9.90 -7.80 0.92
C LEU A 34 -10.26 -6.77 1.99
N ALA A 35 -11.28 -5.95 1.70
CA ALA A 35 -11.64 -4.80 2.52
C ALA A 35 -12.07 -5.17 3.96
N ASP A 36 -12.66 -6.35 4.15
CA ASP A 36 -13.04 -6.90 5.46
C ASP A 36 -11.84 -7.25 6.35
N LYS A 37 -10.65 -7.40 5.76
CA LYS A 37 -9.41 -7.77 6.44
C LYS A 37 -8.32 -6.72 6.31
N TRP A 38 -8.56 -5.67 5.54
CA TRP A 38 -7.56 -4.66 5.16
C TRP A 38 -6.31 -5.26 4.51
N LEU A 39 -6.46 -6.32 3.71
CA LEU A 39 -5.32 -7.02 3.09
C LEU A 39 -5.25 -6.78 1.60
N LEU A 40 -4.06 -6.42 1.12
CA LEU A 40 -3.73 -6.49 -0.30
C LEU A 40 -2.98 -7.80 -0.58
N THR A 41 -3.46 -8.56 -1.56
CA THR A 41 -2.98 -9.92 -1.84
C THR A 41 -2.54 -10.08 -3.28
N ASN A 42 -1.41 -10.74 -3.51
CA ASN A 42 -1.01 -11.21 -4.82
C ASN A 42 -1.44 -12.68 -5.01
N PRO A 43 -2.41 -13.00 -5.89
CA PRO A 43 -2.83 -14.39 -6.08
C PRO A 43 -1.76 -15.26 -6.76
N LEU A 44 -0.75 -14.65 -7.41
CA LEU A 44 0.36 -15.35 -8.04
C LEU A 44 1.48 -15.69 -7.05
N ASN A 45 1.53 -15.01 -5.89
CA ASN A 45 2.54 -15.22 -4.87
C ASN A 45 1.93 -15.10 -3.46
N LYS A 46 1.75 -16.23 -2.77
CA LYS A 46 1.08 -16.29 -1.47
C LYS A 46 1.83 -15.59 -0.33
N VAL A 47 3.14 -15.39 -0.46
CA VAL A 47 3.92 -14.63 0.55
C VAL A 47 3.86 -13.12 0.31
N ASP A 48 3.34 -12.71 -0.84
CA ASP A 48 3.21 -11.32 -1.25
C ASP A 48 1.83 -10.78 -0.85
N ILE A 49 1.72 -10.54 0.45
CA ILE A 49 0.52 -10.12 1.16
C ILE A 49 0.91 -9.14 2.27
N PHE A 50 0.13 -8.08 2.43
CA PHE A 50 0.33 -7.09 3.49
C PHE A 50 -0.95 -6.34 3.79
N SER A 51 -0.99 -5.70 4.96
CA SER A 51 -2.10 -4.85 5.36
C SER A 51 -1.98 -3.46 4.73
N LEU A 52 -3.11 -2.95 4.27
CA LEU A 52 -3.24 -1.64 3.64
C LEU A 52 -4.59 -1.05 4.06
N TYR A 53 -4.59 0.05 4.80
CA TYR A 53 -5.83 0.71 5.21
C TYR A 53 -5.64 2.21 5.32
N GLN A 54 -6.77 2.92 5.26
CA GLN A 54 -6.82 4.36 5.48
C GLN A 54 -7.05 4.64 6.97
N GLU A 55 -6.25 5.54 7.53
CA GLU A 55 -6.39 6.05 8.88
C GLU A 55 -6.76 7.54 8.83
N GLY A 56 -8.01 7.85 9.18
CA GLY A 56 -8.56 9.20 8.99
C GLY A 56 -8.63 9.61 7.51
N ASP A 57 -8.63 10.91 7.23
CA ASP A 57 -8.83 11.41 5.86
C ASP A 57 -7.52 11.61 5.08
N HIS A 58 -6.37 11.57 5.76
CA HIS A 58 -5.09 12.06 5.23
C HIS A 58 -3.93 11.06 5.33
N THR A 59 -4.20 9.83 5.74
CA THR A 59 -3.14 8.84 5.99
C THR A 59 -3.54 7.47 5.48
N ILE A 60 -2.60 6.81 4.81
CA ILE A 60 -2.68 5.40 4.44
C ILE A 60 -1.57 4.66 5.17
N VAL A 61 -1.94 3.63 5.92
CA VAL A 61 -1.03 2.78 6.67
C VAL A 61 -0.76 1.50 5.89
N VAL A 62 0.51 1.16 5.77
CA VAL A 62 1.00 -0.08 5.14
C VAL A 62 1.76 -0.89 6.18
N THR A 63 1.30 -2.10 6.46
CA THR A 63 1.94 -2.98 7.44
C THR A 63 2.26 -4.33 6.81
N ASN A 64 3.53 -4.74 6.85
CA ASN A 64 4.00 -5.99 6.28
C ASN A 64 4.97 -6.71 7.21
N ASP A 65 5.12 -8.02 7.02
CA ASP A 65 6.25 -8.75 7.56
C ASP A 65 7.54 -8.32 6.85
N GLU A 66 8.67 -8.31 7.54
CA GLU A 66 9.99 -7.80 7.10
C GLU A 66 10.43 -8.07 5.65
N SER A 67 9.92 -9.13 5.03
CA SER A 67 10.20 -9.45 3.64
C SER A 67 9.56 -8.44 2.70
N ALA A 68 10.39 -7.62 2.04
CA ALA A 68 9.94 -6.77 0.95
C ALA A 68 9.58 -7.62 -0.28
N THR A 69 8.49 -7.27 -0.94
CA THR A 69 7.97 -7.96 -2.13
C THR A 69 7.69 -6.96 -3.25
N ASP A 70 7.55 -7.46 -4.48
CA ASP A 70 7.30 -6.61 -5.65
C ASP A 70 6.00 -5.81 -5.51
N LEU A 71 4.92 -6.42 -5.00
CA LEU A 71 3.66 -5.71 -4.78
C LEU A 71 3.76 -4.66 -3.68
N LEU A 72 4.49 -4.95 -2.59
CA LEU A 72 4.71 -3.99 -1.51
C LEU A 72 5.47 -2.77 -2.03
N GLY A 73 6.60 -3.00 -2.71
CA GLY A 73 7.40 -1.92 -3.29
C GLY A 73 6.61 -1.08 -4.29
N ALA A 74 5.85 -1.75 -5.18
CA ALA A 74 4.99 -1.06 -6.13
C ALA A 74 3.89 -0.24 -5.44
N THR A 75 3.31 -0.74 -4.35
CA THR A 75 2.27 -0.04 -3.59
C THR A 75 2.81 1.19 -2.89
N LEU A 76 3.93 1.07 -2.18
CA LEU A 76 4.58 2.20 -1.53
C LEU A 76 4.94 3.28 -2.57
N TYR A 77 5.55 2.89 -3.68
CA TYR A 77 5.89 3.85 -4.74
C TYR A 77 4.64 4.47 -5.40
N THR A 78 3.56 3.70 -5.59
CA THR A 78 2.27 4.26 -6.06
C THR A 78 1.73 5.31 -5.10
N LEU A 79 1.77 5.05 -3.79
CA LEU A 79 1.28 6.03 -2.81
C LEU A 79 2.08 7.34 -2.88
N ILE A 80 3.40 7.26 -3.05
CA ILE A 80 4.26 8.44 -3.23
C ILE A 80 3.95 9.18 -4.54
N GLU A 81 3.77 8.48 -5.66
CA GLU A 81 3.37 9.11 -6.93
C GLU A 81 1.99 9.80 -6.85
N MET A 82 1.09 9.29 -6.02
CA MET A 82 -0.22 9.88 -5.77
C MET A 82 -0.18 11.07 -4.80
N GLY A 83 1.01 11.60 -4.49
CA GLY A 83 1.20 12.77 -3.63
C GLY A 83 1.44 12.44 -2.15
N GLY A 84 1.63 11.15 -1.84
CA GLY A 84 1.96 10.69 -0.49
C GLY A 84 3.40 11.01 -0.09
N PHE A 85 3.64 11.17 1.21
CA PHE A 85 4.97 11.36 1.76
C PHE A 85 5.09 10.73 3.16
N TYR A 86 6.32 10.40 3.56
CA TYR A 86 6.60 9.95 4.93
C TYR A 86 6.92 11.17 5.80
N LYS A 87 6.36 11.24 7.01
CA LYS A 87 6.80 12.23 8.01
C LYS A 87 8.14 11.76 8.57
N ASP A 88 9.16 12.56 8.34
CA ASP A 88 10.53 12.42 8.84
C ASP A 88 11.26 11.12 8.45
N GLY A 89 11.78 11.11 7.22
CA GLY A 89 13.13 10.62 6.93
C GLY A 89 13.40 9.12 7.05
N THR A 90 12.39 8.25 7.08
CA THR A 90 12.60 6.80 6.97
C THR A 90 11.99 6.27 5.67
N ALA A 91 12.88 6.12 4.68
CA ALA A 91 12.67 5.29 3.50
C ALA A 91 13.17 3.87 3.78
#